data_AF-A0A9X2GY81-F1
#
_entry.id   AF-A0A9X2GY81-F1
#
_cell.length_a   1.000
_cell.length_b   1.000
_cell.length_c   1.000
_cell.angle_alpha   90.00
_cell.angle_beta   90.00
_cell.angle_gamma   90.00
#
_symmetry.space_group_name_H-M   'P 1'
#
loop_
_entity.id
_entity.type
_entity.pdbx_description
1 polymer ?
#
loop_
_entity_poly.entity_id
_entity_poly.type
_entity_poly.pdbx_seq_one_letter_code
_entity_poly.pdbx_strand_id
1 'polypeptide(L)'
;MARGRVETHPSRADAGRRHPFSAGISAGASTGLPAGFTTERGPRHPAPLPTDDGQESVWDYPRPPRVETVDAEVSITLDGQVVVQTYDVVRVLETSHPPVYYLPIAAFTAGSLLPAQGSSFCEFKGAARYYDLVAGARTAARAGWEYPSPAPGYEVLAGRIAVYAGLVDRCMVDGEVVVPQPGGFYGGWITSTVVGPFKGVPGSSGW
;
A
#
# COMPACT_ATOMS: atom_id res chain seq x y z
N MET A 1 47.88 -34.67 4.05
CA MET A 1 48.63 -34.59 2.76
C MET A 1 47.61 -34.45 1.65
N ALA A 2 47.76 -33.66 0.58
CA ALA A 2 48.68 -32.54 0.35
C ALA A 2 47.98 -31.45 -0.49
N ARG A 3 48.56 -30.26 -0.43
CA ARG A 3 48.08 -28.96 -0.95
C ARG A 3 48.02 -28.88 -2.48
N GLY A 4 47.16 -27.99 -2.99
CA GLY A 4 47.27 -27.38 -4.32
C GLY A 4 46.78 -25.93 -4.29
N ARG A 5 47.68 -24.96 -4.45
CA ARG A 5 47.44 -23.50 -4.49
C ARG A 5 48.29 -22.93 -5.62
N VAL A 6 47.71 -22.13 -6.53
CA VAL A 6 48.46 -21.33 -7.52
C VAL A 6 47.77 -19.97 -7.72
N GLU A 7 48.60 -18.94 -7.84
CA GLU A 7 48.30 -17.49 -7.88
C GLU A 7 49.38 -16.83 -8.79
N THR A 8 49.32 -15.60 -9.32
CA THR A 8 48.42 -14.45 -9.07
C THR A 8 48.43 -13.49 -10.28
N HIS A 9 47.34 -12.72 -10.50
CA HIS A 9 47.38 -11.35 -11.07
C HIS A 9 47.87 -11.17 -12.55
N PRO A 10 47.91 -9.93 -13.12
CA PRO A 10 46.73 -9.15 -13.52
C PRO A 10 46.87 -8.54 -14.94
N SER A 11 45.91 -7.73 -15.39
CA SER A 11 46.13 -6.75 -16.48
C SER A 11 45.47 -5.41 -16.15
N ARG A 12 46.05 -4.31 -16.68
CA ARG A 12 45.83 -2.93 -16.23
C ARG A 12 45.83 -1.97 -17.40
N ALA A 13 44.90 -1.01 -17.37
CA ALA A 13 44.85 0.26 -18.11
C ALA A 13 44.73 0.20 -19.65
N ASP A 14 43.88 1.10 -20.19
CA ASP A 14 44.43 2.32 -20.79
C ASP A 14 43.49 3.51 -20.55
N ALA A 15 44.00 4.73 -20.69
CA ALA A 15 43.27 5.96 -20.43
C ALA A 15 43.51 7.01 -21.52
N GLY A 16 42.42 7.68 -21.93
CA GLY A 16 42.47 9.08 -22.33
C GLY A 16 42.14 9.42 -23.78
N ARG A 17 41.32 10.47 -23.93
CA ARG A 17 41.77 11.69 -24.60
C ARG A 17 41.06 12.91 -24.02
N ARG A 18 41.69 14.06 -24.13
CA ARG A 18 41.28 15.35 -23.54
C ARG A 18 41.22 16.43 -24.63
N HIS A 19 40.55 17.53 -24.28
CA HIS A 19 40.76 18.91 -24.80
C HIS A 19 40.24 19.21 -26.23
N PRO A 20 40.08 20.52 -26.57
CA PRO A 20 39.34 21.52 -25.78
C PRO A 20 38.50 22.46 -26.66
N PHE A 21 37.60 23.26 -26.07
CA PHE A 21 37.38 24.62 -26.58
C PHE A 21 36.98 25.56 -25.43
N SER A 22 37.59 26.74 -25.40
CA SER A 22 37.26 27.83 -24.51
C SER A 22 37.09 29.10 -25.34
N ALA A 23 35.99 29.80 -25.13
CA ALA A 23 35.80 31.18 -25.55
C ALA A 23 34.79 31.81 -24.57
N GLY A 24 35.24 32.77 -23.78
CA GLY A 24 34.33 33.59 -22.96
C GLY A 24 33.87 34.82 -23.73
N ILE A 25 32.84 35.50 -23.23
CA ILE A 25 32.58 36.93 -23.49
C ILE A 25 31.73 37.51 -22.34
N SER A 26 32.12 38.73 -21.94
CA SER A 26 31.46 39.78 -21.15
C SER A 26 30.36 39.51 -20.13
N ALA A 27 30.54 40.15 -18.97
CA ALA A 27 29.43 40.57 -18.09
C ALA A 27 28.52 41.58 -18.80
N GLY A 28 27.20 41.49 -18.53
CA GLY A 28 26.17 42.43 -18.96
C GLY A 28 25.24 42.79 -17.81
N ALA A 29 24.72 44.02 -17.80
CA ALA A 29 24.12 44.64 -16.63
C ALA A 29 22.80 44.03 -16.12
N SER A 30 22.54 44.25 -14.83
CA SER A 30 21.26 44.03 -14.15
C SER A 30 20.10 44.77 -14.83
N THR A 31 18.99 44.07 -15.02
CA THR A 31 17.64 44.66 -15.11
C THR A 31 16.70 43.84 -14.23
N GLY A 32 15.78 44.51 -13.52
CA GLY A 32 15.09 43.95 -12.37
C GLY A 32 14.10 42.83 -12.69
N LEU A 33 14.06 41.82 -11.82
CA LEU A 33 12.96 40.85 -11.76
C LEU A 33 11.66 41.58 -11.35
N PRO A 34 10.54 41.41 -12.07
CA PRO A 34 9.26 41.87 -11.57
C PRO A 34 8.86 41.07 -10.33
N ALA A 35 8.48 41.77 -9.26
CA ALA A 35 7.88 41.15 -8.10
C ALA A 35 6.49 40.60 -8.47
N GLY A 36 6.14 39.40 -7.99
CA GLY A 36 4.77 38.87 -8.10
C GLY A 36 4.57 37.64 -8.98
N PHE A 37 5.46 36.64 -8.91
CA PHE A 37 5.01 35.25 -9.05
C PHE A 37 4.90 34.64 -7.65
N THR A 38 3.76 34.85 -6.99
CA THR A 38 3.29 33.91 -5.99
C THR A 38 3.09 32.58 -6.70
N THR A 39 4.02 31.64 -6.47
CA THR A 39 3.72 30.23 -6.74
C THR A 39 2.66 29.81 -5.75
N GLU A 40 1.40 30.03 -6.12
CA GLU A 40 0.25 29.30 -5.61
C GLU A 40 0.60 27.82 -5.72
N ARG A 41 1.08 27.24 -4.61
CA ARG A 41 1.24 25.79 -4.51
C ARG A 41 -0.17 25.25 -4.46
N GLY A 42 -0.68 24.87 -5.64
CA GLY A 42 -1.91 24.10 -5.78
C GLY A 42 -1.92 22.90 -4.82
N PRO A 43 -3.10 22.35 -4.52
CA PRO A 43 -3.24 21.32 -3.50
C PRO A 43 -2.22 20.21 -3.72
N ARG A 44 -1.60 19.74 -2.61
CA ARG A 44 -0.52 18.74 -2.66
C ARG A 44 -1.01 17.35 -3.09
N HIS A 45 -2.31 17.24 -3.30
CA HIS A 45 -3.07 16.08 -3.72
C HIS A 45 -4.04 16.51 -4.85
N PRO A 46 -4.54 15.58 -5.68
CA PRO A 46 -5.52 15.89 -6.71
C PRO A 46 -6.83 16.40 -6.12
N ALA A 47 -7.65 17.01 -6.97
CA ALA A 47 -9.06 17.25 -6.66
C ALA A 47 -9.79 15.89 -6.52
N PRO A 48 -10.67 15.74 -5.51
CA PRO A 48 -11.59 14.60 -5.44
C PRO A 48 -12.46 14.54 -6.70
N LEU A 49 -12.81 13.32 -7.13
CA LEU A 49 -13.87 13.15 -8.12
C LEU A 49 -15.25 13.38 -7.47
N PRO A 50 -16.27 13.80 -8.23
CA PRO A 50 -17.63 13.87 -7.70
C PRO A 50 -18.14 12.49 -7.31
N THR A 51 -18.92 12.45 -6.22
CA THR A 51 -19.67 11.28 -5.74
C THR A 51 -21.04 11.20 -6.42
N ASP A 52 -21.45 10.01 -6.83
CA ASP A 52 -22.87 9.69 -7.10
C ASP A 52 -23.62 9.34 -5.79
N ASP A 53 -24.95 9.22 -5.86
CA ASP A 53 -25.80 8.82 -4.73
C ASP A 53 -25.35 7.48 -4.12
N GLY A 54 -25.08 7.48 -2.80
CA GLY A 54 -24.61 6.29 -2.08
C GLY A 54 -23.09 6.06 -2.13
N GLN A 55 -22.31 6.94 -2.76
CA GLN A 55 -20.85 6.88 -2.73
C GLN A 55 -20.22 7.72 -1.63
N GLU A 56 -19.12 7.21 -1.07
CA GLU A 56 -18.21 7.94 -0.18
C GLU A 56 -16.96 8.39 -0.95
N SER A 57 -16.53 9.64 -0.79
CA SER A 57 -15.23 10.11 -1.29
C SER A 57 -14.12 9.70 -0.31
N VAL A 58 -13.08 9.02 -0.81
CA VAL A 58 -11.91 8.67 0.02
C VAL A 58 -11.12 9.89 0.51
N TRP A 59 -11.43 11.07 0.00
CA TRP A 59 -10.82 12.34 0.42
C TRP A 59 -11.50 12.97 1.65
N ASP A 60 -12.73 12.54 1.96
CA ASP A 60 -13.46 12.94 3.17
C ASP A 60 -13.12 12.04 4.37
N TYR A 61 -12.33 10.98 4.15
CA TYR A 61 -11.83 10.11 5.20
C TYR A 61 -10.76 10.81 6.06
N PRO A 62 -10.78 10.63 7.38
CA PRO A 62 -9.90 11.37 8.28
C PRO A 62 -8.47 10.81 8.30
N ARG A 63 -7.57 11.64 8.84
CA ARG A 63 -6.24 11.26 9.30
C ARG A 63 -6.00 11.95 10.64
N PRO A 64 -5.89 11.23 11.79
CA PRO A 64 -5.80 9.78 11.94
C PRO A 64 -7.01 8.99 11.39
N PRO A 65 -6.80 7.75 10.91
CA PRO A 65 -7.86 6.92 10.33
C PRO A 65 -9.02 6.65 11.28
N ARG A 66 -10.23 6.54 10.73
CA ARG A 66 -11.41 6.07 11.47
C ARG A 66 -11.48 4.55 11.38
N VAL A 67 -11.92 3.92 12.46
CA VAL A 67 -12.27 2.49 12.52
C VAL A 67 -13.75 2.38 12.86
N GLU A 68 -14.46 1.49 12.17
CA GLU A 68 -15.89 1.27 12.39
C GLU A 68 -16.28 -0.17 12.04
N THR A 69 -17.18 -0.76 12.83
CA THR A 69 -17.86 -2.01 12.49
C THR A 69 -18.86 -1.77 11.37
N VAL A 70 -18.99 -2.71 10.44
CA VAL A 70 -19.97 -2.64 9.35
C VAL A 70 -20.84 -3.88 9.28
N ASP A 71 -22.11 -3.69 8.94
CA ASP A 71 -23.06 -4.77 8.63
C ASP A 71 -22.94 -5.08 7.14
N ALA A 72 -21.95 -5.89 6.79
CA ALA A 72 -21.61 -6.30 5.43
C ALA A 72 -21.04 -7.72 5.44
N GLU A 73 -21.44 -8.57 4.49
CA GLU A 73 -20.77 -9.86 4.30
C GLU A 73 -19.44 -9.66 3.58
N VAL A 74 -18.35 -10.11 4.18
CA VAL A 74 -17.05 -10.18 3.51
C VAL A 74 -16.61 -11.62 3.34
N SER A 75 -16.20 -11.97 2.12
CA SER A 75 -15.56 -13.26 1.83
C SER A 75 -14.26 -13.12 1.04
N ILE A 76 -13.36 -14.10 1.20
CA ILE A 76 -12.07 -14.18 0.51
C ILE A 76 -11.89 -15.59 -0.05
N THR A 77 -11.50 -15.67 -1.32
CA THR A 77 -11.23 -16.93 -2.05
C THR A 77 -9.75 -17.05 -2.40
N LEU A 78 -9.17 -18.23 -2.18
CA LEU A 78 -7.82 -18.61 -2.58
C LEU A 78 -7.81 -20.08 -3.04
N ASP A 79 -7.11 -20.39 -4.13
CA ASP A 79 -7.10 -21.72 -4.76
C ASP A 79 -8.51 -22.27 -5.04
N GLY A 80 -9.42 -21.37 -5.46
CA GLY A 80 -10.85 -21.65 -5.68
C GLY A 80 -11.66 -21.95 -4.41
N GLN A 81 -11.06 -21.87 -3.22
CA GLN A 81 -11.70 -22.18 -1.93
C GLN A 81 -11.96 -20.89 -1.13
N VAL A 82 -13.15 -20.78 -0.53
CA VAL A 82 -13.46 -19.69 0.40
C VAL A 82 -12.70 -19.94 1.70
N VAL A 83 -11.70 -19.10 1.99
CA VAL A 83 -10.86 -19.23 3.20
C VAL A 83 -11.47 -18.51 4.40
N VAL A 84 -12.32 -17.50 4.18
CA VAL A 84 -13.13 -16.81 5.20
C VAL A 84 -14.40 -16.26 4.56
N GLN A 85 -15.51 -16.31 5.31
CA GLN A 85 -16.79 -15.64 5.01
C GLN A 85 -17.41 -15.24 6.35
N THR A 86 -17.73 -13.96 6.54
CA THR A 86 -18.20 -13.43 7.84
C THR A 86 -18.94 -12.09 7.72
N TYR A 87 -19.83 -11.83 8.68
CA TYR A 87 -20.44 -10.52 8.95
C TYR A 87 -19.77 -9.77 10.12
N ASP A 88 -18.88 -10.41 10.88
CA ASP A 88 -18.06 -9.72 11.89
C ASP A 88 -16.92 -8.97 11.19
N VAL A 89 -17.20 -7.76 10.72
CA VAL A 89 -16.31 -6.98 9.87
C VAL A 89 -16.06 -5.60 10.47
N VAL A 90 -14.79 -5.19 10.50
CA VAL A 90 -14.37 -3.82 10.78
C VAL A 90 -13.76 -3.23 9.51
N ARG A 91 -14.14 -2.02 9.12
CA ARG A 91 -13.42 -1.28 8.07
C ARG A 91 -12.59 -0.14 8.67
N VAL A 92 -11.48 0.16 8.01
CA VAL A 92 -10.60 1.29 8.33
C VAL A 92 -10.62 2.27 7.18
N LEU A 93 -10.88 3.55 7.50
CA LEU A 93 -11.06 4.65 6.56
C LEU A 93 -9.95 5.68 6.76
N GLU A 94 -9.12 5.88 5.74
CA GLU A 94 -7.92 6.73 5.78
C GLU A 94 -7.86 7.58 4.50
N THR A 95 -7.59 8.88 4.63
CA THR A 95 -7.59 9.84 3.50
C THR A 95 -6.82 9.31 2.28
N SER A 96 -7.41 9.44 1.08
CA SER A 96 -6.90 8.98 -0.23
C SER A 96 -6.84 7.45 -0.47
N HIS A 97 -7.27 6.63 0.51
CA HIS A 97 -7.28 5.18 0.41
C HIS A 97 -8.71 4.64 0.40
N PRO A 98 -9.04 3.64 -0.44
CA PRO A 98 -10.24 2.83 -0.26
C PRO A 98 -10.24 2.14 1.11
N PRO A 99 -11.40 1.73 1.63
CA PRO A 99 -11.51 1.04 2.91
C PRO A 99 -10.62 -0.21 2.99
N VAL A 100 -10.04 -0.46 4.15
CA VAL A 100 -9.35 -1.72 4.46
C VAL A 100 -10.23 -2.54 5.40
N TYR A 101 -10.57 -3.77 5.02
CA TYR A 101 -11.45 -4.66 5.79
C TYR A 101 -10.64 -5.61 6.69
N TYR A 102 -11.08 -5.73 7.94
CA TYR A 102 -10.46 -6.50 9.02
C TYR A 102 -11.42 -7.56 9.56
N LEU A 103 -11.02 -8.82 9.38
CA LEU A 103 -11.84 -10.01 9.65
C LEU A 103 -11.23 -10.79 10.84
N PRO A 104 -12.03 -11.29 11.79
CA PRO A 104 -11.51 -12.01 12.95
C PRO A 104 -10.77 -13.29 12.53
N ILE A 105 -9.61 -13.55 13.13
CA ILE A 105 -8.81 -14.77 12.88
C ILE A 105 -9.66 -16.03 13.04
N ALA A 106 -10.61 -16.04 13.98
CA ALA A 106 -11.51 -17.15 14.24
C ALA A 106 -12.50 -17.48 13.10
N ALA A 107 -12.73 -16.57 12.15
CA ALA A 107 -13.57 -16.84 10.97
C ALA A 107 -12.78 -17.42 9.79
N PHE A 108 -11.45 -17.44 9.84
CA PHE A 108 -10.64 -18.09 8.82
C PHE A 108 -10.64 -19.60 9.01
N THR A 109 -10.66 -20.32 7.88
CA THR A 109 -10.55 -21.78 7.83
C THR A 109 -9.30 -22.23 8.57
N ALA A 110 -9.41 -23.25 9.43
CA ALA A 110 -8.30 -23.72 10.24
C ALA A 110 -7.08 -24.11 9.37
N GLY A 111 -5.93 -23.52 9.66
CA GLY A 111 -4.69 -23.72 8.89
C GLY A 111 -4.52 -22.81 7.66
N SER A 112 -5.51 -21.98 7.30
CA SER A 112 -5.41 -21.05 6.16
C SER A 112 -4.59 -19.79 6.44
N LEU A 113 -4.17 -19.56 7.70
CA LEU A 113 -3.30 -18.46 8.13
C LEU A 113 -2.04 -19.02 8.78
N LEU A 114 -0.87 -18.71 8.21
CA LEU A 114 0.43 -19.06 8.78
C LEU A 114 1.23 -17.78 9.08
N PRO A 115 1.83 -17.61 10.28
CA PRO A 115 2.68 -16.46 10.57
C PRO A 115 3.87 -16.36 9.60
N ALA A 116 4.04 -15.20 8.97
CA ALA A 116 5.07 -14.94 7.98
C ALA A 116 6.21 -14.06 8.53
N GLN A 117 7.37 -14.09 7.87
CA GLN A 117 8.50 -13.25 8.28
C GLN A 117 8.30 -11.78 7.90
N GLY A 118 8.79 -10.91 8.79
CA GLY A 118 8.78 -9.46 8.62
C GLY A 118 7.61 -8.78 9.33
N SER A 119 7.69 -7.45 9.35
CA SER A 119 6.71 -6.56 9.96
C SER A 119 6.70 -5.22 9.22
N SER A 120 5.73 -4.38 9.53
CA SER A 120 5.74 -2.96 9.20
C SER A 120 5.25 -2.14 10.39
N PHE A 121 5.44 -0.84 10.34
CA PHE A 121 4.97 0.08 11.38
C PHE A 121 4.09 1.16 10.75
N CYS A 122 2.90 1.36 11.31
CA CYS A 122 2.01 2.46 10.97
C CYS A 122 2.03 3.47 12.11
N GLU A 123 2.25 4.75 11.79
CA GLU A 123 2.31 5.85 12.76
C GLU A 123 1.05 5.96 13.64
N PHE A 124 -0.11 5.53 13.13
CA PHE A 124 -1.38 5.54 13.87
C PHE A 124 -1.70 4.22 14.56
N LYS A 125 -1.44 3.09 13.90
CA LYS A 125 -1.99 1.78 14.29
C LYS A 125 -1.00 0.90 15.07
N GLY A 126 0.30 1.21 15.02
CA GLY A 126 1.38 0.45 15.66
C GLY A 126 2.07 -0.54 14.72
N ALA A 127 2.67 -1.58 15.30
CA ALA A 127 3.45 -2.59 14.57
C ALA A 127 2.55 -3.72 14.02
N ALA A 128 2.60 -3.96 12.71
CA ALA A 128 1.92 -5.05 12.04
C ALA A 128 2.80 -6.32 11.98
N ARG A 129 2.16 -7.50 12.00
CA ARG A 129 2.79 -8.79 11.66
C ARG A 129 2.14 -9.34 10.39
N TYR A 130 2.94 -9.94 9.51
CA TYR A 130 2.43 -10.56 8.28
C TYR A 130 2.00 -12.01 8.49
N TYR A 131 1.05 -12.44 7.67
CA TYR A 131 0.61 -13.82 7.53
C TYR A 131 0.61 -14.22 6.06
N ASP A 132 1.02 -15.47 5.80
CA ASP A 132 0.78 -16.15 4.54
C ASP A 132 -0.65 -16.71 4.57
N LEU A 133 -1.40 -16.52 3.48
CA LEU A 133 -2.70 -17.19 3.31
C LEU A 133 -2.49 -18.48 2.54
N VAL A 134 -3.13 -19.58 2.97
CA VAL A 134 -2.95 -20.93 2.42
C VAL A 134 -4.31 -21.55 2.09
N ALA A 135 -4.44 -22.10 0.89
CA ALA A 135 -5.57 -22.93 0.49
C ALA A 135 -5.13 -23.97 -0.54
N GLY A 136 -5.58 -25.21 -0.42
CA GLY A 136 -5.22 -26.30 -1.33
C GLY A 136 -3.70 -26.41 -1.55
N ALA A 137 -3.26 -26.13 -2.78
CA ALA A 137 -1.85 -26.13 -3.18
C ALA A 137 -1.21 -24.72 -3.23
N ARG A 138 -1.99 -23.65 -3.01
CA ARG A 138 -1.54 -22.25 -3.15
C ARG A 138 -1.21 -21.62 -1.79
N THR A 139 -0.03 -21.00 -1.72
CA THR A 139 0.36 -20.08 -0.64
C THR A 139 0.49 -18.67 -1.20
N ALA A 140 -0.32 -17.74 -0.71
CA ALA A 140 -0.22 -16.31 -0.98
C ALA A 140 0.67 -15.66 0.09
N ALA A 141 1.96 -15.54 -0.22
CA ALA A 141 2.99 -15.10 0.72
C ALA A 141 2.80 -13.63 1.17
N ARG A 142 2.79 -13.40 2.49
CA ARG A 142 2.53 -12.11 3.16
C ARG A 142 1.25 -11.41 2.67
N ALA A 143 0.24 -12.20 2.28
CA ALA A 143 -1.02 -11.66 1.78
C ALA A 143 -1.91 -11.06 2.87
N GLY A 144 -1.71 -11.44 4.14
CA GLY A 144 -2.45 -10.89 5.29
C GLY A 144 -1.56 -10.14 6.28
N TRP A 145 -2.16 -9.27 7.10
CA TRP A 145 -1.51 -8.69 8.26
C TRP A 145 -2.46 -8.45 9.44
N GLU A 146 -1.89 -8.49 10.65
CA GLU A 146 -2.55 -8.25 11.93
C GLU A 146 -1.87 -7.09 12.67
N TYR A 147 -2.61 -6.33 13.47
CA TYR A 147 -2.06 -5.52 14.55
C TYR A 147 -2.26 -6.26 15.90
N PRO A 148 -1.29 -7.06 16.38
CA PRO A 148 -1.45 -7.88 17.60
C PRO A 148 -1.41 -7.05 18.90
N SER A 149 -1.01 -5.79 18.80
CA SER A 149 -1.04 -4.81 19.90
C SER A 149 -1.28 -3.43 19.28
N PRO A 150 -2.53 -3.12 18.88
CA PRO A 150 -2.85 -1.84 18.27
C PRO A 150 -2.58 -0.67 19.22
N ALA A 151 -2.29 0.49 18.65
CA ALA A 151 -2.22 1.73 19.42
C ALA A 151 -3.60 2.16 19.95
N PRO A 152 -3.66 3.05 20.96
CA PRO A 152 -4.92 3.52 21.51
C PRO A 152 -5.87 4.12 20.46
N GLY A 153 -7.15 3.72 20.50
CA GLY A 153 -8.17 4.05 19.50
C GLY A 153 -8.29 3.05 18.33
N TYR A 154 -7.41 2.03 18.27
CA TYR A 154 -7.41 0.99 17.24
C TYR A 154 -7.54 -0.43 17.81
N GLU A 155 -7.87 -0.57 19.11
CA GLU A 155 -7.90 -1.83 19.84
C GLU A 155 -8.84 -2.87 19.21
N VAL A 156 -9.90 -2.41 18.54
CA VAL A 156 -10.86 -3.25 17.80
C VAL A 156 -10.23 -4.07 16.65
N LEU A 157 -9.02 -3.70 16.21
CA LEU A 157 -8.24 -4.41 15.19
C LEU A 157 -7.42 -5.60 15.75
N ALA A 158 -7.33 -5.76 17.07
CA ALA A 158 -6.62 -6.87 17.70
C ALA A 158 -7.29 -8.21 17.35
N GLY A 159 -6.51 -9.23 16.98
CA GLY A 159 -7.05 -10.54 16.58
C GLY A 159 -7.77 -10.54 15.22
N ARG A 160 -7.60 -9.48 14.40
CA ARG A 160 -8.17 -9.38 13.05
C ARG A 160 -7.10 -9.31 11.97
N ILE A 161 -7.37 -9.95 10.83
CA ILE A 161 -6.54 -9.94 9.62
C ILE A 161 -7.18 -9.02 8.58
N ALA A 162 -6.37 -8.13 8.00
CA ALA A 162 -6.65 -7.53 6.70
C ALA A 162 -5.83 -8.22 5.61
N VAL A 163 -6.31 -8.18 4.36
CA VAL A 163 -5.73 -8.94 3.23
C VAL A 163 -5.52 -8.04 2.02
N TYR A 164 -4.38 -8.21 1.34
CA TYR A 164 -4.10 -7.56 0.06
C TYR A 164 -4.90 -8.26 -1.04
N ALA A 165 -6.01 -7.64 -1.48
CA ALA A 165 -6.92 -8.24 -2.47
C ALA A 165 -6.21 -8.65 -3.77
N GLY A 166 -5.12 -7.97 -4.16
CA GLY A 166 -4.33 -8.31 -5.34
C GLY A 166 -3.42 -9.54 -5.22
N LEU A 167 -3.37 -10.20 -4.05
CA LEU A 167 -2.56 -11.40 -3.83
C LEU A 167 -3.38 -12.69 -3.70
N VAL A 168 -4.70 -12.60 -3.57
CA VAL A 168 -5.65 -13.73 -3.48
C VAL A 168 -6.44 -13.89 -4.81
N ASP A 169 -7.34 -14.86 -4.92
CA ASP A 169 -8.13 -15.06 -6.16
C ASP A 169 -9.27 -14.05 -6.27
N ARG A 170 -9.93 -13.77 -5.14
CA ARG A 170 -11.09 -12.87 -5.06
C ARG A 170 -11.32 -12.40 -3.62
N CYS A 171 -11.65 -11.13 -3.46
CA CYS A 171 -12.32 -10.60 -2.27
C CYS A 171 -13.71 -10.10 -2.67
N MET A 172 -14.69 -10.21 -1.77
CA MET A 172 -16.05 -9.71 -1.98
C MET A 172 -16.57 -8.96 -0.75
N VAL A 173 -17.41 -7.95 -0.98
CA VAL A 173 -18.15 -7.19 0.03
C VAL A 173 -19.62 -7.14 -0.44
N ASP A 174 -20.56 -7.67 0.33
CA ASP A 174 -22.00 -7.74 0.00
C ASP A 174 -22.32 -8.25 -1.42
N GLY A 175 -21.56 -9.26 -1.86
CA GLY A 175 -21.69 -9.84 -3.20
C GLY A 175 -20.98 -9.06 -4.32
N GLU A 176 -20.47 -7.86 -4.07
CA GLU A 176 -19.64 -7.10 -5.01
C GLU A 176 -18.20 -7.65 -5.04
N VAL A 177 -17.60 -7.78 -6.23
CA VAL A 177 -16.19 -8.18 -6.38
C VAL A 177 -15.28 -6.96 -6.23
N VAL A 178 -14.37 -7.03 -5.28
CA VAL A 178 -13.41 -5.96 -4.96
C VAL A 178 -12.35 -5.80 -6.05
N VAL A 179 -12.05 -4.55 -6.41
CA VAL A 179 -10.85 -4.19 -7.17
C VAL A 179 -9.74 -3.79 -6.18
N PRO A 180 -8.51 -4.34 -6.29
CA PRO A 180 -7.42 -3.99 -5.38
C PRO A 180 -6.95 -2.55 -5.60
N GLN A 181 -6.59 -1.86 -4.51
CA GLN A 181 -5.95 -0.54 -4.61
C GLN A 181 -4.67 -0.60 -5.47
N PRO A 182 -4.47 0.34 -6.42
CA PRO A 182 -3.29 0.36 -7.29
C PRO A 182 -1.94 0.40 -6.54
N GLY A 183 -0.87 0.04 -7.25
CA GLY A 183 0.50 0.13 -6.75
C GLY A 183 0.97 -1.05 -5.89
N GLY A 184 0.07 -1.96 -5.47
CA GLY A 184 0.42 -3.24 -4.84
C GLY A 184 1.04 -3.16 -3.43
N PHE A 185 1.24 -1.95 -2.89
CA PHE A 185 1.75 -1.70 -1.55
C PHE A 185 0.63 -1.45 -0.52
N TYR A 186 -0.52 -0.94 -1.00
CA TYR A 186 -1.64 -0.56 -0.14
C TYR A 186 -2.70 -1.64 -0.06
N GLY A 187 -3.35 -1.73 1.10
CA GLY A 187 -4.35 -2.74 1.43
C GLY A 187 -5.79 -2.39 1.07
N GLY A 188 -6.05 -1.24 0.43
CA GLY A 188 -7.40 -0.75 0.17
C GLY A 188 -8.19 -1.62 -0.81
N TRP A 189 -9.47 -1.78 -0.54
CA TRP A 189 -10.44 -2.52 -1.33
C TRP A 189 -11.41 -1.53 -2.00
N ILE A 190 -11.40 -1.47 -3.33
CA ILE A 190 -12.29 -0.60 -4.11
C ILE A 190 -13.58 -1.37 -4.41
N THR A 191 -14.70 -0.75 -4.06
CA THR A 191 -16.08 -1.14 -4.37
C THR A 191 -16.79 0.03 -5.07
N SER A 192 -17.97 -0.23 -5.63
CA SER A 192 -18.83 0.77 -6.27
C SER A 192 -19.26 1.92 -5.33
N THR A 193 -19.24 1.67 -4.03
CA THR A 193 -19.58 2.60 -2.95
C THR A 193 -18.49 3.62 -2.60
N VAL A 194 -17.29 3.56 -3.21
CA VAL A 194 -16.21 4.51 -2.93
C VAL A 194 -15.64 5.16 -4.18
N VAL A 195 -15.42 6.47 -4.14
CA VAL A 195 -14.89 7.25 -5.27
C VAL A 195 -13.53 7.88 -4.94
N GLY A 196 -12.67 7.93 -5.97
CA GLY A 196 -11.28 8.36 -5.90
C GLY A 196 -11.04 9.86 -6.21
N PRO A 197 -9.86 10.21 -6.76
CA PRO A 197 -8.79 9.31 -7.19
C PRO A 197 -8.12 8.60 -6.00
N PHE A 198 -7.71 7.34 -6.21
CA PHE A 198 -7.09 6.51 -5.18
C PHE A 198 -5.56 6.61 -5.23
N LYS A 199 -4.92 6.61 -4.05
CA LYS A 199 -3.45 6.52 -3.96
C LYS A 199 -2.94 5.19 -4.51
N GLY A 200 -1.72 5.19 -5.05
CA GLY A 200 -1.06 4.02 -5.66
C GLY A 200 -0.92 4.08 -7.18
N VAL A 201 -1.62 5.00 -7.86
CA VAL A 201 -1.43 5.30 -9.29
C VAL A 201 -0.13 6.09 -9.55
N PRO A 202 0.42 6.12 -10.79
CA PRO A 202 1.62 6.90 -11.11
C PRO A 202 1.50 8.36 -10.67
N GLY A 203 2.52 8.89 -9.99
CA GLY A 203 2.56 10.26 -9.47
C GLY A 203 1.89 10.47 -8.10
N SER A 204 1.22 9.46 -7.53
CA SER A 204 0.48 9.60 -6.26
C SER A 204 1.27 9.43 -4.96
N SER A 205 2.58 9.15 -5.05
CA SER A 205 3.42 8.79 -3.89
C SER A 205 3.52 9.88 -2.81
N GLY A 206 3.25 11.15 -3.14
CA GLY A 206 3.40 12.30 -2.25
C GLY A 206 2.10 12.91 -1.72
N TRP A 207 0.94 12.31 -2.00
CA TRP A 207 -0.38 12.80 -1.59
C TRP A 207 -0.73 12.36 -0.15
#